data_AF-A0A6A2ZY95-F1
#
_entry.id   AF-A0A6A2ZY95-F1
#
_cell.length_a   1.000
_cell.length_b   1.000
_cell.length_c   1.000
_cell.angle_alpha   90.00
_cell.angle_beta   90.00
_cell.angle_gamma   90.00
#
_symmetry.space_group_name_H-M   'P 1'
#
loop_
_entity.id
_entity.type
_entity.pdbx_description
1 polymer ?
#
loop_
_entity_poly.entity_id
_entity_poly.type
_entity_poly.pdbx_seq_one_letter_code
_entity_poly.pdbx_strand_id
1 'polypeptide(L)'
;MESEMDSYEEMATMAALMQEEQDGWSTPTRREFRIPAVKTCPPPPPPKKPFTFGKKRPESPKNGYFQPPDLEMIFSMGTRRQACA
;
A
#
# COMPACT_ATOMS: atom_id res chain seq x y z
N MET A 1 3.16 -26.65 55.29
CA MET A 1 4.39 -26.75 54.48
C MET A 1 4.15 -27.61 53.25
N GLU A 2 3.52 -28.78 53.36
CA GLU A 2 3.14 -29.60 52.20
C GLU A 2 2.04 -28.93 51.33
N SER A 3 1.04 -28.29 51.95
CA SER A 3 -0.03 -27.61 51.20
C SER A 3 0.42 -26.39 50.37
N GLU A 4 1.48 -25.70 50.80
CA GLU A 4 2.09 -24.62 50.03
C GLU A 4 2.92 -25.18 48.87
N MET A 5 3.42 -26.41 49.05
CA MET A 5 4.22 -27.12 48.08
C MET A 5 3.35 -27.61 46.90
N ASP A 6 2.17 -28.16 47.20
CA ASP A 6 1.19 -28.54 46.17
C ASP A 6 0.69 -27.35 45.33
N SER A 7 0.55 -26.17 45.94
CA SER A 7 0.06 -24.97 45.24
C SER A 7 1.05 -24.43 44.19
N TYR A 8 2.37 -24.57 44.40
CA TYR A 8 3.34 -24.13 43.39
C TYR A 8 3.41 -25.11 42.23
N GLU A 9 3.19 -26.40 42.48
CA GLU A 9 3.18 -27.42 41.43
C GLU A 9 1.99 -27.24 40.50
N GLU A 10 0.81 -26.92 41.07
CA GLU A 10 -0.38 -26.56 40.30
C GLU A 10 -0.18 -25.27 39.49
N MET A 11 0.48 -24.26 40.07
CA MET A 11 0.81 -23.02 39.37
C MET A 11 1.85 -23.23 38.25
N ALA A 12 2.86 -24.07 38.49
CA ALA A 12 3.90 -24.39 37.51
C ALA A 12 3.34 -25.21 36.34
N THR A 13 2.44 -26.14 36.61
CA THR A 13 1.74 -26.91 35.57
C THR A 13 0.81 -26.04 34.75
N MET A 14 0.05 -25.13 35.38
CA MET A 14 -0.75 -24.14 34.64
C MET A 14 0.12 -23.22 33.77
N ALA A 15 1.25 -22.74 34.30
CA ALA A 15 2.19 -21.91 33.55
C ALA A 15 2.83 -22.66 32.37
N ALA A 16 3.16 -23.95 32.54
CA ALA A 16 3.70 -24.78 31.47
C ALA A 16 2.70 -24.96 30.32
N LEU A 17 1.42 -25.23 30.64
CA LEU A 17 0.36 -25.35 29.62
C LEU A 17 0.13 -24.03 28.88
N MET A 18 0.14 -22.90 29.60
CA MET A 18 0.04 -21.57 28.97
C MET A 18 1.24 -21.28 28.06
N GLN A 19 2.44 -21.75 28.43
CA GLN A 19 3.64 -21.57 27.60
C GLN A 19 3.57 -22.42 26.32
N GLU A 20 3.12 -23.67 26.41
CA GLU A 20 2.97 -24.54 25.23
C GLU A 20 1.94 -24.01 24.23
N GLU A 21 0.85 -23.41 24.72
CA GLU A 21 -0.13 -22.75 23.85
C GLU A 21 0.51 -21.58 23.09
N GLN A 22 1.32 -20.76 23.76
CA GLN A 22 1.94 -19.57 23.16
C GLN A 22 3.07 -19.88 22.18
N ASP A 23 3.81 -20.96 22.41
CA ASP A 23 4.91 -21.36 21.54
C ASP A 23 4.43 -21.74 20.12
N GLY A 24 3.15 -22.11 19.97
CA GLY A 24 2.53 -22.40 18.66
C GLY A 24 2.20 -21.17 17.80
N TRP A 25 2.15 -19.97 18.37
CA TRP A 25 1.76 -18.73 17.67
C TRP A 25 2.93 -17.76 17.45
N SER A 26 4.15 -18.18 17.76
CA SER A 26 5.35 -17.36 17.62
C SER A 26 5.93 -17.41 16.21
N THR A 27 6.57 -16.30 15.81
CA THR A 27 7.27 -16.26 14.52
C THR A 27 8.50 -17.18 14.55
N PRO A 28 8.73 -18.04 13.55
CA PRO A 28 9.91 -18.90 13.50
C PRO A 28 11.22 -18.13 13.67
N THR A 29 12.00 -18.45 14.70
CA THR A 29 13.25 -17.75 15.06
C THR A 29 14.51 -18.36 14.45
N ARG A 30 14.39 -19.53 13.79
CA ARG A 30 15.53 -20.23 13.19
C ARG A 30 16.15 -19.40 12.07
N ARG A 31 17.50 -19.44 11.97
CA ARG A 31 18.28 -18.63 11.02
C ARG A 31 17.83 -18.79 9.56
N GLU A 32 17.38 -19.99 9.19
CA GLU A 32 16.90 -20.36 7.85
C GLU A 32 15.67 -19.56 7.42
N PHE A 33 14.82 -19.13 8.36
CA PHE A 33 13.60 -18.36 8.10
C PHE A 33 13.76 -16.86 8.39
N ARG A 34 14.90 -16.43 8.93
CA ARG A 34 15.16 -15.02 9.23
C ARG A 34 15.46 -14.27 7.93
N ILE A 35 14.85 -13.09 7.76
CA ILE A 35 15.20 -12.20 6.66
C ILE A 35 16.70 -11.90 6.74
N PRO A 36 17.48 -12.14 5.68
CA PRO A 36 18.90 -11.81 5.67
C PRO A 36 19.12 -10.34 5.99
N ALA A 37 19.95 -10.05 7.01
CA ALA A 37 20.21 -8.69 7.48
C ALA A 37 20.95 -7.84 6.43
N VAL A 38 21.63 -8.48 5.49
CA VAL A 38 22.43 -7.82 4.46
C VAL A 38 21.72 -7.98 3.12
N LYS A 39 20.84 -7.03 2.82
CA LYS A 39 20.63 -6.60 1.45
C LYS A 39 21.42 -5.31 1.34
N THR A 40 22.63 -5.36 0.81
CA THR A 40 23.31 -4.13 0.37
C THR A 40 22.32 -3.41 -0.53
N CYS A 41 21.75 -2.30 -0.07
CA CYS A 41 20.83 -1.53 -0.89
C CYS A 41 21.57 -1.22 -2.20
N PRO A 42 20.95 -1.44 -3.36
CA PRO A 42 21.56 -1.01 -4.60
C PRO A 42 21.88 0.48 -4.48
N PRO A 43 22.96 0.96 -5.13
CA PRO A 43 23.26 2.38 -5.15
C PRO A 43 22.03 3.16 -5.64
N PRO A 44 21.81 4.39 -5.13
CA PRO A 44 20.69 5.20 -5.54
C PRO A 44 20.69 5.39 -7.06
N PRO A 45 19.51 5.46 -7.71
CA PRO A 45 19.44 5.70 -9.14
C PRO A 45 20.09 7.05 -9.49
N PRO A 46 20.69 7.18 -10.69
CA PRO A 46 21.31 8.43 -11.10
C PRO A 46 20.27 9.56 -11.16
N PRO A 47 20.67 10.81 -10.87
CA PRO A 47 19.77 11.95 -10.94
C PRO A 47 19.20 12.11 -12.36
N LYS A 48 17.90 12.44 -12.45
CA LYS A 48 17.27 12.74 -13.73
C LYS A 48 17.94 13.97 -14.35
N LYS A 49 18.18 13.94 -15.67
CA LYS A 49 18.63 15.12 -16.41
C LYS A 49 17.56 16.23 -16.30
N PRO A 50 17.96 17.51 -16.18
CA PRO A 50 17.00 18.60 -16.16
C PRO A 50 16.19 18.59 -17.45
N PHE A 51 14.87 18.71 -17.32
CA PHE A 51 13.99 18.82 -18.47
C PHE A 51 14.21 20.18 -19.12
N THR A 52 14.91 20.21 -20.25
CA THR A 52 15.01 21.39 -21.10
C THR A 52 13.86 21.32 -22.09
N PHE A 53 12.91 22.26 -22.03
CA PHE A 53 12.09 22.56 -23.20
C PHE A 53 13.07 22.89 -24.32
N GLY A 54 13.10 22.08 -25.38
CA GLY A 54 13.91 22.35 -26.58
C GLY A 54 13.65 23.75 -27.11
N LYS A 55 14.50 24.21 -28.05
CA LYS A 55 14.48 25.57 -28.62
C LYS A 55 13.05 26.09 -28.81
N LYS A 56 12.67 27.01 -27.91
CA LYS A 56 11.38 27.69 -27.79
C LYS A 56 10.22 26.77 -27.39
N ARG A 57 9.76 26.93 -26.14
CA ARG A 57 8.40 26.54 -25.76
C ARG A 57 7.45 27.18 -26.78
N PRO A 58 6.61 26.42 -27.50
CA PRO A 58 5.57 27.01 -28.32
C PRO A 58 4.77 27.96 -27.44
N GLU A 59 4.58 29.19 -27.91
CA GLU A 59 3.70 30.13 -27.21
C GLU A 59 2.35 29.44 -27.01
N SER A 60 1.73 29.68 -25.85
CA SER A 60 0.39 29.17 -25.59
C SER A 60 -0.54 29.56 -26.75
N PRO A 61 -1.43 28.67 -27.21
CA PRO A 61 -2.41 29.02 -28.24
C PRO A 61 -3.18 30.26 -27.78
N LYS A 62 -3.15 31.31 -28.60
CA LYS A 62 -3.79 32.60 -28.28
C LYS A 62 -5.29 32.47 -27.97
N ASN A 63 -5.89 31.42 -28.50
CA ASN A 63 -7.30 31.08 -28.44
C ASN A 63 -7.64 29.99 -27.41
N GLY A 64 -6.69 29.66 -26.53
CA GLY A 64 -6.83 28.59 -25.55
C GLY A 64 -6.64 27.19 -26.15
N TYR A 65 -6.30 26.22 -25.30
CA TYR A 65 -6.12 24.83 -25.73
C TYR A 65 -7.44 24.08 -25.97
N PHE A 66 -8.50 24.48 -25.26
CA PHE A 66 -9.82 23.90 -25.38
C PHE A 66 -10.77 24.96 -25.93
N GLN A 67 -11.30 24.69 -27.11
CA GLN A 67 -12.34 25.49 -27.74
C GLN A 67 -13.61 24.64 -27.75
N PRO A 68 -14.43 24.66 -26.68
CA PRO A 68 -15.65 23.89 -26.66
C PRO A 68 -16.55 24.34 -27.84
N PRO A 69 -17.23 23.40 -28.50
CA PRO A 69 -18.29 23.76 -29.42
C PRO A 69 -19.36 24.59 -28.68
N ASP A 70 -20.07 25.43 -29.42
CA ASP A 70 -21.18 26.20 -28.87
C ASP A 70 -22.19 25.27 -28.18
N LEU A 71 -22.52 25.57 -26.92
CA LEU A 71 -23.44 24.77 -26.13
C LEU A 71 -24.82 24.70 -26.79
N GLU A 72 -25.25 25.78 -27.44
CA GLU A 72 -26.51 25.81 -28.18
C GLU A 72 -26.53 24.79 -29.32
N MET A 73 -25.39 24.50 -29.94
CA MET A 73 -25.27 23.47 -30.98
C MET A 73 -25.46 22.06 -30.39
N ILE A 74 -25.02 21.84 -29.15
CA ILE A 74 -25.16 20.56 -28.44
C ILE A 74 -26.63 20.29 -28.08
N PHE A 75 -27.36 21.33 -27.67
CA PHE A 75 -28.78 21.20 -27.28
C PHE A 75 -29.75 21.30 -28.47
N SER A 76 -29.34 21.94 -29.57
CA SER A 76 -30.14 22.04 -30.81
C SER A 76 -30.20 20.74 -31.60
N MET A 77 -29.25 19.83 -31.38
CA MET A 77 -29.33 18.45 -31.89
C MET A 77 -30.39 17.71 -31.07
N GLY A 78 -31.63 17.84 -31.51
CA GLY A 78 -32.85 17.47 -30.79
C GLY A 78 -32.76 16.13 -30.06
N THR A 79 -33.33 16.11 -28.86
CA THR A 79 -33.42 14.93 -28.00
C THR A 79 -34.13 13.80 -28.75
N ARG A 80 -33.40 12.86 -29.36
CA ARG A 80 -33.97 11.56 -29.74
C ARG A 80 -34.14 10.72 -28.49
N ARG A 81 -35.14 11.07 -27.67
CA ARG A 81 -35.64 10.19 -26.62
C ARG A 81 -36.42 9.07 -27.31
N GLN A 82 -35.84 7.88 -27.40
CA GLN A 82 -36.61 6.66 -27.46
C GLN A 82 -36.31 5.85 -26.20
N ALA A 83 -37.31 5.76 -25.33
CA ALA A 83 -37.49 4.69 -24.39
C ALA A 83 -39.02 4.51 -24.27
N CYS A 84 -39.53 3.41 -24.83
CA CYS A 84 -40.90 2.96 -24.55
C CYS A 84 -40.87 2.18 -23.23
N ALA A 85 -41.93 2.32 -22.44
CA ALA A 85 -42.19 1.49 -21.27
C ALA A 85 -42.64 0.08 -21.67
#